data_AF-A0A2N6BSH6-F1
#
_entry.id   AF-A0A2N6BSH6-F1
#
_cell.length_a   1.000
_cell.length_b   1.000
_cell.length_c   1.000
_cell.angle_alpha   90.00
_cell.angle_beta   90.00
_cell.angle_gamma   90.00
#
_symmetry.space_group_name_H-M   'P 1'
#
loop_
_entity.id
_entity.type
_entity.pdbx_description
1 polymer ?
#
loop_
_entity_poly.entity_id
_entity_poly.type
_entity_poly.pdbx_seq_one_letter_code
_entity_poly.pdbx_strand_id
1 'polypeptide(L)'
;MVRFTFPPSCRIRNRSEYDRVFAAGKSRHTANFRVVIAPAEGDSSRLGLVVSRKVGKAHTRNRVKRLTREWFRLNRHSFISAMDLVVVAKPGAAKLSFNELTLELETVIERWRRDSQSHS
;
A
#
# COMPACT_ATOMS: atom_id res chain seq x y z
N MET A 1 9.88 11.68 -22.13
CA MET A 1 8.78 12.24 -21.32
C MET A 1 8.19 11.13 -20.47
N VAL A 2 8.55 11.04 -19.18
CA VAL A 2 8.15 9.92 -18.31
C VAL A 2 6.67 10.08 -17.97
N ARG A 3 5.82 9.19 -18.51
CA ARG A 3 4.38 9.19 -18.21
C ARG A 3 4.17 8.62 -16.81
N PHE A 4 3.76 9.46 -15.86
CA PHE A 4 3.35 9.07 -14.50
C PHE A 4 1.98 8.35 -14.48
N THR A 5 1.70 7.52 -15.47
CA THR A 5 0.47 6.74 -15.53
C THR A 5 0.62 5.51 -14.65
N PHE A 6 -0.38 5.18 -13.83
CA PHE A 6 -0.38 3.97 -13.01
C PHE A 6 -0.75 2.77 -13.89
N PRO A 7 0.22 2.01 -14.43
CA PRO A 7 -0.04 1.01 -15.46
C PRO A 7 -0.70 -0.23 -14.85
N PRO A 8 -1.39 -1.05 -15.66
CA PRO A 8 -1.94 -2.34 -15.25
C PRO A 8 -0.95 -3.22 -14.49
N SER A 9 0.32 -3.21 -14.91
CA SER A 9 1.42 -3.99 -14.32
C SER A 9 1.78 -3.58 -12.90
N CYS A 10 1.43 -2.37 -12.46
CA CYS A 10 1.68 -1.90 -11.10
C CYS A 10 0.46 -2.11 -10.18
N ARG A 11 -0.55 -2.89 -10.59
CA ARG A 11 -1.76 -3.15 -9.81
C ARG A 11 -1.94 -4.64 -9.55
N ILE A 12 -2.23 -4.98 -8.29
CA ILE A 12 -2.75 -6.29 -7.91
C ILE A 12 -4.24 -6.30 -8.26
N ARG A 13 -4.67 -7.17 -9.19
CA ARG A 13 -6.04 -7.17 -9.72
C ARG A 13 -6.80 -8.42 -9.31
N ASN A 14 -6.11 -9.55 -9.27
CA ASN A 14 -6.75 -10.84 -9.08
C ASN A 14 -6.72 -11.26 -7.62
N ARG A 15 -7.78 -11.96 -7.19
CA ARG A 15 -7.88 -12.51 -5.83
C ARG A 15 -6.68 -13.41 -5.49
N SER A 16 -6.24 -14.24 -6.43
CA SER A 16 -5.09 -15.12 -6.25
C SER A 16 -3.77 -14.35 -6.00
N GLU A 17 -3.62 -13.14 -6.55
CA GLU A 17 -2.45 -12.30 -6.25
C GLU A 17 -2.54 -11.72 -4.83
N TYR A 18 -3.73 -11.27 -4.41
CA TYR A 18 -3.97 -10.85 -3.03
C TYR A 18 -3.69 -11.97 -2.03
N ASP A 19 -4.21 -13.17 -2.28
CA ASP A 19 -4.02 -14.33 -1.40
C ASP A 19 -2.53 -14.69 -1.27
N ARG A 20 -1.78 -14.60 -2.38
CA ARG A 20 -0.32 -14.82 -2.38
C ARG A 20 0.41 -13.78 -1.54
N VAL A 21 0.09 -12.50 -1.68
CA VAL A 21 0.69 -11.42 -0.87
C VAL A 21 0.30 -11.55 0.60
N PHE A 22 -0.91 -11.99 0.91
CA PHE A 22 -1.32 -12.25 2.29
C PHE A 22 -0.64 -13.48 2.91
N ALA A 23 -0.31 -14.49 2.10
CA ALA A 23 0.37 -15.70 2.56
C ALA A 23 1.89 -15.51 2.73
N ALA A 24 2.54 -14.86 1.76
CA ALA A 24 4.00 -14.68 1.75
C ALA A 24 4.46 -13.36 2.40
N GLY A 25 3.57 -12.37 2.48
CA GLY A 25 3.90 -11.02 2.95
C GLY A 25 3.84 -10.87 4.47
N LYS A 26 4.66 -9.95 4.99
CA LYS A 26 4.59 -9.53 6.39
C LYS A 26 3.51 -8.47 6.55
N SER A 27 2.56 -8.70 7.45
CA SER A 27 1.50 -7.73 7.75
C SER A 27 1.84 -6.85 8.96
N ARG A 28 1.63 -5.55 8.81
CA ARG A 28 1.76 -4.54 9.86
C ARG A 28 0.44 -3.79 10.00
N HIS A 29 0.03 -3.57 11.25
CA HIS A 29 -1.23 -2.92 11.57
C HIS A 29 -0.93 -1.55 12.19
N THR A 30 -1.60 -0.52 11.67
CA THR A 30 -1.66 0.81 12.29
C THR A 30 -3.07 1.05 12.85
N ALA A 31 -3.28 2.22 13.44
CA ALA A 31 -4.61 2.66 13.88
C ALA A 31 -5.61 2.62 12.72
N ASN A 32 -5.21 3.13 11.55
CA ASN A 32 -6.13 3.38 10.43
C ASN A 32 -5.91 2.45 9.22
N PHE A 33 -4.80 1.72 9.16
CA PHE A 33 -4.47 0.84 8.05
C PHE A 33 -3.99 -0.53 8.53
N ARG A 34 -4.10 -1.51 7.64
CA ARG A 34 -3.30 -2.73 7.68
C ARG A 34 -2.53 -2.76 6.37
N VAL A 35 -1.21 -2.84 6.47
CA VAL A 35 -0.30 -2.83 5.33
C VAL A 35 0.36 -4.20 5.27
N VAL A 36 0.35 -4.82 4.11
CA VAL A 36 1.02 -6.10 3.87
C VAL A 36 2.04 -5.89 2.79
N ILE A 37 3.27 -6.30 3.07
CA ILE A 37 4.42 -6.10 2.18
C ILE A 37 4.98 -7.48 1.87
N ALA A 38 5.04 -7.81 0.58
CA ALA A 38 5.69 -9.01 0.06
C ALA A 38 6.71 -8.63 -1.02
N PRO A 39 7.73 -9.47 -1.26
CA PRO A 39 8.55 -9.37 -2.46
C PRO A 39 7.66 -9.45 -3.71
N ALA A 40 7.90 -8.60 -4.71
CA ALA A 40 7.18 -8.72 -5.98
C ALA A 40 7.73 -9.91 -6.78
N GLU A 41 6.87 -10.55 -7.58
CA GLU A 41 7.29 -11.63 -8.51
C GLU A 41 7.95 -11.11 -9.79
N GLY A 42 8.04 -9.80 -9.98
CA GLY A 42 8.68 -9.20 -11.16
C GLY A 42 9.29 -7.85 -10.85
N ASP A 43 9.74 -7.14 -11.89
CA ASP A 43 10.61 -5.96 -11.74
C ASP A 43 9.88 -4.67 -11.35
N SER A 44 8.58 -4.73 -11.04
CA SER A 44 7.76 -3.55 -10.77
C SER A 44 7.00 -3.68 -9.46
N SER A 45 7.12 -2.67 -8.61
CA SER A 45 6.31 -2.58 -7.38
C SER A 45 4.83 -2.44 -7.72
N ARG A 46 4.00 -3.28 -7.10
CA ARG A 46 2.53 -3.29 -7.31
C ARG A 46 1.81 -2.80 -6.05
N LEU A 47 0.73 -2.05 -6.25
CA LEU A 47 -0.16 -1.62 -5.17
C LEU A 47 -1.52 -2.31 -5.27
N GLY A 48 -1.90 -3.01 -4.20
CA GLY A 48 -3.25 -3.48 -3.92
C GLY A 48 -3.94 -2.56 -2.91
N LEU A 49 -5.18 -2.14 -3.21
CA LEU A 49 -5.98 -1.30 -2.32
C LEU A 49 -7.27 -1.99 -1.94
N VAL A 50 -7.46 -2.22 -0.65
CA VAL A 50 -8.69 -2.80 -0.10
C VAL A 50 -9.32 -1.77 0.83
N VAL A 51 -10.47 -1.22 0.44
CA VAL A 51 -11.19 -0.26 1.28
C VAL A 51 -12.53 -0.86 1.67
N SER A 52 -12.70 -1.17 2.95
CA SER A 52 -13.93 -1.76 3.46
C SER A 52 -15.13 -0.83 3.26
N ARG A 53 -16.33 -1.40 3.09
CA ARG A 53 -17.59 -0.65 3.13
C ARG A 53 -17.77 0.11 4.45
N LYS A 54 -17.20 -0.40 5.55
CA LYS A 54 -17.23 0.22 6.88
C LYS A 54 -16.49 1.56 6.97
N VAL A 55 -15.67 1.91 5.97
CA VAL A 55 -14.97 3.21 5.89
C VAL A 55 -15.93 4.36 5.57
N GLY A 56 -17.07 4.07 4.94
CA GLY A 56 -18.11 5.06 4.69
C GLY A 56 -18.59 5.08 3.25
N LYS A 57 -19.19 6.21 2.86
CA LYS A 57 -19.81 6.41 1.55
C LYS A 57 -18.79 6.29 0.41
N ALA A 58 -19.29 6.15 -0.81
CA ALA A 58 -18.45 5.92 -1.99
C ALA A 58 -17.41 7.04 -2.20
N HIS A 59 -17.78 8.30 -1.96
CA HIS A 59 -16.86 9.44 -2.08
C HIS A 59 -15.70 9.37 -1.08
N THR A 60 -15.97 9.00 0.17
CA THR A 60 -14.94 8.84 1.22
C THR A 60 -13.97 7.73 0.86
N ARG A 61 -14.50 6.56 0.45
CA ARG A 61 -13.66 5.44 -0.01
C ARG A 61 -12.84 5.80 -1.24
N ASN A 62 -13.41 6.55 -2.17
CA ASN A 62 -12.69 7.02 -3.36
C ASN A 62 -11.62 8.06 -3.01
N ARG A 63 -11.85 8.92 -2.02
CA ARG A 63 -10.84 9.84 -1.49
C ARG A 63 -9.67 9.07 -0.90
N VAL A 64 -9.90 8.11 0.01
CA VAL A 64 -8.83 7.28 0.58
C VAL A 64 -8.03 6.57 -0.52
N LYS A 65 -8.71 5.92 -1.47
CA LYS A 65 -8.03 5.28 -2.62
C LYS A 65 -7.20 6.27 -3.44
N ARG A 66 -7.64 7.53 -3.61
CA ARG A 66 -6.87 8.55 -4.34
C ARG A 66 -5.61 8.95 -3.56
N LEU A 67 -5.76 9.24 -2.27
CA LEU A 67 -4.63 9.63 -1.41
C LEU A 67 -3.57 8.53 -1.34
N THR A 68 -3.97 7.27 -1.12
CA THR A 68 -3.01 6.16 -1.05
C THR A 68 -2.32 5.91 -2.39
N ARG A 69 -3.02 6.06 -3.52
CA ARG A 69 -2.37 5.94 -4.85
C ARG A 69 -1.36 7.05 -5.08
N GLU A 70 -1.67 8.26 -4.67
CA GLU A 70 -0.77 9.39 -4.83
C GLU A 70 0.49 9.22 -3.97
N TRP A 71 0.32 8.84 -2.71
CA TRP A 71 1.44 8.50 -1.84
C TRP A 71 2.32 7.38 -2.45
N PHE A 72 1.72 6.32 -2.98
CA PHE A 72 2.47 5.24 -3.63
C PHE A 72 3.19 5.72 -4.90
N ARG A 73 2.56 6.60 -5.70
CA ARG A 73 3.17 7.19 -6.89
C ARG A 73 4.44 7.99 -6.55
N LEU A 74 4.43 8.72 -5.43
CA LEU A 74 5.58 9.48 -4.96
C LEU A 74 6.68 8.59 -4.38
N ASN A 75 6.29 7.55 -3.63
CA ASN A 75 7.23 6.70 -2.89
C ASN A 75 7.73 5.47 -3.66
N ARG A 76 7.13 5.13 -4.81
CA ARG A 76 7.49 3.90 -5.56
C ARG A 76 8.97 3.84 -5.98
N HIS A 77 9.60 5.00 -6.20
CA HIS A 77 11.00 5.10 -6.61
C HIS A 77 11.97 4.98 -5.44
N SER A 78 11.49 5.16 -4.21
CA SER A 78 12.30 5.03 -2.99
C SER A 78 12.46 3.59 -2.54
N PHE A 79 11.75 2.63 -3.16
CA PHE A 79 11.93 1.21 -2.89
C PHE A 79 13.17 0.69 -3.63
N ILE A 80 14.10 0.07 -2.89
CA ILE A 80 15.35 -0.48 -3.44
C ILE A 80 15.07 -1.69 -4.36
N SER A 81 13.96 -2.39 -4.12
CA SER A 81 13.54 -3.56 -4.90
C SER A 81 12.04 -3.54 -5.15
N ALA A 82 11.61 -4.24 -6.20
CA ALA A 82 10.22 -4.38 -6.54
C ALA A 82 9.46 -5.12 -5.43
N MET A 83 8.35 -4.53 -4.97
CA MET A 83 7.55 -5.07 -3.87
C MET A 83 6.06 -4.97 -4.14
N ASP A 84 5.33 -5.95 -3.63
CA ASP A 84 3.88 -5.96 -3.60
C ASP A 84 3.38 -5.38 -2.29
N LEU A 85 2.70 -4.24 -2.39
CA LEU A 85 2.15 -3.51 -1.26
C LEU A 85 0.62 -3.62 -1.28
N VAL A 86 0.04 -4.28 -0.29
CA VAL A 86 -1.41 -4.30 -0.10
C VAL A 86 -1.78 -3.43 1.10
N VAL A 87 -2.52 -2.34 0.83
CA VAL A 87 -3.03 -1.44 1.87
C VAL A 87 -4.52 -1.69 2.06
N VAL A 88 -4.88 -2.09 3.28
CA VAL A 88 -6.26 -2.29 3.72
C VAL A 88 -6.65 -1.12 4.64
N ALA A 89 -7.58 -0.28 4.18
CA ALA A 89 -8.08 0.86 4.94
C ALA A 89 -9.15 0.44 5.95
N LYS A 90 -8.95 0.82 7.22
CA LYS A 90 -9.90 0.66 8.32
C LYS A 90 -10.84 1.89 8.40
N PRO A 91 -11.94 1.82 9.17
CA PRO A 91 -12.90 2.91 9.26
C PRO A 91 -12.30 4.27 9.64
N GLY A 92 -11.28 4.31 10.50
CA GLY A 92 -10.64 5.55 10.91
C GLY A 92 -9.88 6.27 9.78
N ALA A 93 -9.49 5.58 8.70
CA ALA A 93 -8.86 6.19 7.53
C ALA A 93 -9.76 7.20 6.80
N ALA A 94 -11.07 7.17 7.05
CA ALA A 94 -12.05 8.07 6.45
C ALA A 94 -11.81 9.56 6.79
N LYS A 95 -11.25 9.82 7.98
CA LYS A 95 -11.08 11.18 8.53
C LYS A 95 -9.68 11.73 8.31
N LEU A 96 -8.75 10.93 7.81
CA LEU A 96 -7.36 11.33 7.66
C LEU A 96 -7.18 12.34 6.52
N SER A 97 -6.34 13.33 6.79
CA SER A 97 -5.70 14.17 5.78
C SER A 97 -4.62 13.39 5.02
N PHE A 98 -4.13 13.97 3.91
CA PHE A 98 -3.04 13.37 3.15
C PHE A 98 -1.76 13.25 3.99
N ASN A 99 -1.46 14.27 4.80
CA ASN A 99 -0.26 14.30 5.63
C ASN A 99 -0.28 13.21 6.70
N GLU A 100 -1.40 13.03 7.40
CA GLU A 100 -1.54 11.98 8.41
C GLU A 100 -1.46 10.58 7.79
N LEU A 101 -2.08 10.39 6.61
CA LEU A 101 -1.98 9.14 5.86
C LEU A 101 -0.54 8.84 5.45
N THR A 102 0.17 9.83 4.92
CA THR A 102 1.58 9.71 4.51
C THR A 102 2.46 9.35 5.70
N LEU A 103 2.33 10.08 6.82
CA LEU A 103 3.10 9.83 8.03
C LEU A 103 2.89 8.41 8.57
N GLU A 104 1.63 7.94 8.62
CA GLU A 104 1.33 6.58 9.06
C GLU A 104 1.96 5.52 8.16
N LEU A 105 1.83 5.67 6.84
CA LEU A 105 2.34 4.68 5.89
C LEU A 105 3.88 4.69 5.83
N GLU A 106 4.52 5.86 5.91
CA GLU A 106 5.97 5.99 5.98
C GLU A 106 6.53 5.34 7.24
N THR A 107 5.90 5.56 8.39
CA THR A 107 6.28 4.91 9.65
C THR A 107 6.26 3.37 9.51
N VAL A 108 5.27 2.83 8.78
CA VAL A 108 5.19 1.39 8.53
C VAL A 108 6.29 0.90 7.61
N ILE A 109 6.58 1.62 6.52
CA ILE A 109 7.67 1.27 5.59
C ILE A 109 9.00 1.30 6.33
N GLU A 110 9.25 2.34 7.12
CA GLU A 110 10.53 2.51 7.80
C GLU A 110 10.78 1.39 8.81
N ARG A 111 9.73 1.01 9.57
CA ARG A 111 9.78 -0.16 10.45
C ARG A 111 10.06 -1.44 9.66
N TRP A 112 9.37 -1.64 8.53
CA TRP A 112 9.60 -2.79 7.67
C TRP A 112 11.03 -2.83 7.11
N ARG A 113 11.61 -1.68 6.73
CA ARG A 113 13.00 -1.59 6.27
C ARG A 113 13.97 -2.03 7.35
N ARG A 114 13.77 -1.58 8.60
CA ARG A 114 14.61 -2.01 9.74
C ARG A 114 14.48 -3.52 9.98
N ASP A 115 13.26 -4.04 10.01
CA ASP A 115 13.01 -5.47 10.23
C ASP A 115 13.60 -6.36 9.12
N SER A 116 13.68 -5.84 7.90
CA SER A 116 14.23 -6.56 6.74
C SER A 116 15.76 -6.51 6.70
N GLN A 117 16.39 -5.53 7.36
CA GLN A 117 17.86 -5.45 7.53
C GLN A 117 18.38 -6.26 8.72
N SER A 118 17.52 -6.62 9.68
CA SER A 118 17.90 -7.46 10.84
C SER A 118 17.86 -8.98 10.58
N HIS A 119 17.76 -9.41 9.32
CA HIS A 119 17.75 -10.83 8.92
C HIS A 119 18.88 -11.18 7.94
N SER A 120 19.99 -10.43 7.99
CA SER A 120 21.25 -10.78 7.34
C SER A 120 22.25 -11.29 8.37
#